data_AF-A0A419DY49-F1
#
_entry.id   AF-A0A419DY49-F1
#
_cell.length_a   1.000
_cell.length_b   1.000
_cell.length_c   1.000
_cell.angle_alpha   90.00
_cell.angle_beta   90.00
_cell.angle_gamma   90.00
#
_symmetry.space_group_name_H-M   'P 1'
#
loop_
_entity.id
_entity.type
_entity.pdbx_description
1 polymer ?
#
loop_
_entity_poly.entity_id
_entity_poly.type
_entity_poly.pdbx_seq_one_letter_code
_entity_poly.pdbx_strand_id
1 'polypeptide(L)'
;MSQVKTKQKQARKEVKTMIEVARVYKVEKDEGTLKAFVDIKVADAVLIKGIRVLAKKDGSGLFAAMPSHLGGDNKYYDTVQFLTPEAKNELQEVVLAAYEA
;
A
#
# COMPACT_ATOMS: atom_id res chain seq x y z
N MET A 1 31.70 -30.72 19.49
CA MET A 1 31.57 -29.25 19.67
C MET A 1 32.24 -28.62 18.46
N SER A 2 31.66 -27.76 17.62
CA SER A 2 30.50 -26.91 17.76
C SER A 2 29.90 -26.71 16.37
N GLN A 3 28.58 -26.89 16.26
CA GLN A 3 27.82 -26.50 15.08
C GLN A 3 27.83 -24.97 14.99
N VAL A 4 28.29 -24.40 13.88
CA VAL A 4 28.10 -22.96 13.61
C VAL A 4 27.41 -22.80 12.25
N LYS A 5 26.09 -22.96 12.32
CA LYS A 5 25.08 -22.10 11.68
C LYS A 5 25.24 -21.88 10.16
N THR A 6 24.76 -22.88 9.43
CA THR A 6 23.71 -22.75 8.40
C THR A 6 23.53 -21.34 7.80
N LYS A 7 24.24 -21.04 6.72
CA LYS A 7 23.75 -20.09 5.71
C LYS A 7 22.56 -20.73 5.01
N GLN A 8 21.38 -20.64 5.61
CA GLN A 8 20.13 -20.85 4.89
C GLN A 8 20.02 -19.72 3.86
N LYS A 9 20.52 -20.01 2.65
CA LYS A 9 20.11 -19.35 1.41
C LYS A 9 18.61 -19.56 1.33
N GLN A 10 17.83 -18.62 1.85
CA GLN A 10 16.37 -18.67 1.80
C GLN A 10 15.99 -18.88 0.33
N ALA A 11 15.47 -20.07 0.04
CA ALA A 11 14.87 -20.37 -1.25
C ALA A 11 13.86 -19.27 -1.52
N ARG A 12 13.94 -18.65 -2.70
CA ARG A 12 13.03 -17.58 -3.12
C ARG A 12 11.61 -18.12 -2.94
N LYS A 13 10.90 -17.63 -1.91
CA LYS A 13 9.52 -18.03 -1.64
C LYS A 13 8.74 -17.82 -2.94
N GLU A 14 7.95 -18.82 -3.34
CA GLU A 14 7.01 -18.65 -4.44
C GLU A 14 6.04 -17.54 -4.04
N VAL A 15 6.09 -16.42 -4.78
CA VAL A 15 5.18 -15.29 -4.57
C VAL A 15 3.86 -15.69 -5.20
N LYS A 16 2.90 -16.08 -4.35
CA LYS A 16 1.57 -16.52 -4.80
C LYS A 16 0.65 -15.34 -5.14
N THR A 17 0.90 -14.19 -4.52
CA THR A 17 0.12 -12.95 -4.68
C THR A 17 1.08 -11.77 -4.80
N MET A 18 0.86 -10.87 -5.75
CA MET A 18 1.80 -9.79 -6.04
C MET A 18 1.67 -8.61 -5.07
N ILE A 19 0.45 -8.32 -4.60
CA ILE A 19 0.16 -7.24 -3.66
C ILE A 19 -0.64 -7.78 -2.48
N GLU A 20 -0.18 -7.51 -1.27
CA GLU A 20 -0.84 -7.92 -0.03
C GLU A 20 -0.94 -6.75 0.96
N VAL A 21 -2.05 -6.65 1.68
CA VAL A 21 -2.19 -5.62 2.73
C VAL A 21 -1.49 -6.08 4.00
N ALA A 22 -0.56 -5.26 4.48
CA ALA A 22 0.17 -5.51 5.73
C ALA A 22 -0.55 -4.93 6.94
N ARG A 23 -1.12 -3.73 6.78
CA ARG A 23 -1.78 -2.99 7.87
C ARG A 23 -2.83 -2.05 7.30
N VAL A 24 -3.96 -1.96 8.00
CA VAL A 24 -4.96 -0.91 7.82
C VAL A 24 -5.09 -0.15 9.13
N TYR A 25 -5.07 1.18 9.05
CA TYR A 25 -5.32 2.09 10.15
C TYR A 25 -6.45 3.04 9.75
N LYS A 26 -7.66 2.76 10.21
CA LYS A 26 -8.85 3.59 9.94
C LYS A 26 -8.77 4.87 10.78
N VAL A 27 -9.15 5.99 10.18
CA VAL A 27 -9.17 7.31 10.82
C VAL A 27 -10.59 7.59 11.30
N GLU A 28 -10.76 7.88 12.58
CA GLU A 28 -12.08 8.06 13.22
C GLU A 28 -12.78 9.40 12.88
N LYS A 29 -12.18 10.24 12.03
CA LYS A 29 -12.79 11.51 11.64
C LYS A 29 -13.79 11.31 10.50
N ASP A 30 -15.07 11.37 10.83
CA ASP A 30 -16.17 11.20 9.88
C ASP A 30 -16.19 12.24 8.73
N GLU A 31 -15.82 13.49 9.01
CA GLU A 31 -15.88 14.60 8.04
C GLU A 31 -14.62 14.77 7.17
N GLY A 32 -13.60 13.93 7.37
CA GLY A 32 -12.36 14.01 6.62
C GLY A 32 -12.42 13.36 5.23
N THR A 33 -11.71 13.96 4.27
CA THR A 33 -11.43 13.29 2.98
C THR A 33 -10.56 12.05 3.18
N LEU A 34 -9.74 12.00 4.24
CA LEU A 34 -8.91 10.84 4.58
C LEU A 34 -9.67 9.88 5.50
N LYS A 35 -9.80 8.63 5.06
CA LYS A 35 -10.52 7.56 5.76
C LYS A 35 -9.61 6.51 6.39
N ALA A 36 -8.47 6.20 5.76
CA ALA A 36 -7.50 5.29 6.36
C ALA A 36 -6.09 5.50 5.83
N PHE A 37 -5.11 5.02 6.59
CA PHE A 37 -3.77 4.72 6.13
C PHE A 37 -3.60 3.22 5.95
N VAL A 38 -2.94 2.83 4.87
CA VAL A 38 -2.72 1.43 4.50
C VAL A 38 -1.25 1.23 4.15
N ASP A 39 -0.68 0.14 4.66
CA ASP A 39 0.65 -0.32 4.29
C ASP A 39 0.49 -1.63 3.51
N ILE A 40 1.21 -1.76 2.39
CA ILE A 40 1.16 -2.94 1.53
C ILE A 40 2.54 -3.61 1.43
N LYS A 41 2.54 -4.90 1.18
CA LYS A 41 3.70 -5.66 0.72
C LYS A 41 3.56 -5.94 -0.76
N VAL A 42 4.65 -5.75 -1.50
CA VAL A 42 4.77 -6.15 -2.89
C VAL A 42 5.70 -7.35 -2.96
N ALA A 43 5.20 -8.44 -3.52
CA ALA A 43 5.90 -9.69 -3.75
C ALA A 43 6.63 -10.25 -2.51
N ASP A 44 6.07 -10.04 -1.31
CA ASP A 44 6.68 -10.39 -0.02
C ASP A 44 8.10 -9.83 0.22
N ALA A 45 8.54 -8.89 -0.62
CA ALA A 45 9.92 -8.43 -0.68
C ALA A 45 10.06 -6.93 -0.37
N VAL A 46 9.01 -6.14 -0.66
CA VAL A 46 9.03 -4.68 -0.50
C VAL A 46 7.82 -4.25 0.32
N LEU A 47 8.04 -3.45 1.37
CA LEU A 47 6.98 -2.81 2.14
C LEU A 47 6.83 -1.36 1.70
N ILE A 48 5.64 -1.00 1.21
CA ILE A 48 5.29 0.38 0.84
C ILE A 48 4.33 0.89 1.90
N LYS A 49 4.72 1.98 2.57
CA LYS A 49 3.97 2.59 3.65
C LYS A 49 3.27 3.87 3.22
N GLY A 50 2.16 4.18 3.88
CA GLY A 50 1.51 5.48 3.75
C GLY A 50 0.62 5.63 2.52
N ILE A 51 0.06 4.53 2.02
CA ILE A 51 -1.06 4.59 1.08
C ILE A 51 -2.27 5.13 1.84
N ARG A 52 -3.05 5.99 1.21
CA ARG A 52 -4.17 6.69 1.85
C ARG A 52 -5.47 6.28 1.19
N VAL A 53 -6.43 5.81 1.96
CA VAL A 53 -7.82 5.65 1.48
C VAL A 53 -8.51 6.99 1.64
N LEU A 54 -8.92 7.57 0.53
CA LEU A 54 -9.55 8.88 0.47
C LEU A 54 -10.98 8.77 -0.08
N ALA A 55 -11.88 9.59 0.43
CA ALA A 55 -13.17 9.84 -0.19
C ALA A 55 -13.01 10.76 -1.41
N LYS A 56 -13.72 10.44 -2.49
CA LYS A 56 -13.79 11.33 -3.65
C LYS A 56 -14.58 12.58 -3.30
N LYS A 57 -14.26 13.70 -3.95
CA LYS A 57 -14.87 15.01 -3.69
C LYS A 57 -16.37 15.06 -4.02
N ASP A 58 -16.82 14.22 -4.94
CA ASP A 58 -18.21 14.09 -5.39
C ASP A 58 -19.03 13.13 -4.50
N GLY A 59 -18.43 12.50 -3.49
CA GLY A 59 -19.10 11.56 -2.60
C GLY A 59 -19.41 10.19 -3.25
N SER A 60 -18.97 9.93 -4.48
CA SER A 60 -19.31 8.72 -5.25
C SER A 60 -18.49 7.48 -4.87
N GLY A 61 -17.62 7.58 -3.86
CA GLY A 61 -16.89 6.43 -3.33
C GLY A 61 -15.50 6.78 -2.78
N LEU A 62 -14.71 5.72 -2.59
CA LEU A 62 -13.37 5.77 -2.03
C LEU A 62 -12.32 5.47 -3.10
N PHE A 63 -11.08 5.88 -2.87
CA PHE A 63 -9.93 5.55 -3.71
C PHE A 63 -8.64 5.46 -2.91
N ALA A 64 -7.69 4.65 -3.38
CA ALA A 64 -6.35 4.54 -2.79
C ALA A 64 -5.41 5.57 -3.45
N ALA A 65 -4.97 6.55 -2.68
CA ALA A 65 -3.96 7.53 -3.08
C ALA A 65 -2.57 7.08 -2.63
N MET A 66 -1.59 7.26 -3.51
CA MET A 66 -0.22 6.84 -3.25
C MET A 66 0.44 7.67 -2.13
N PRO A 67 1.50 7.16 -1.49
CA PRO A 67 2.34 8.00 -0.64
C PRO A 67 2.86 9.15 -1.48
N SER A 68 2.71 10.38 -0.99
CA SER A 68 3.20 11.57 -1.69
C SER A 68 3.96 12.48 -0.75
N HIS A 69 4.89 13.24 -1.33
CA HIS A 69 5.69 14.24 -0.62
C HIS A 69 5.48 15.63 -1.23
N LEU A 70 5.57 16.66 -0.39
CA LEU A 70 5.48 18.05 -0.82
C LEU A 70 6.82 18.51 -1.36
N GLY A 71 6.88 18.85 -2.64
CA GLY A 71 8.07 19.43 -3.27
C GLY A 71 8.31 20.88 -2.84
N GLY A 72 9.51 21.39 -3.11
CA GLY A 72 9.87 22.79 -2.84
C GLY A 72 9.07 23.82 -3.65
N ASP A 73 8.32 23.38 -4.66
CA ASP A 73 7.40 24.19 -5.46
C ASP A 73 5.96 24.18 -4.92
N ASN A 74 5.75 23.67 -3.69
CA ASN A 74 4.44 23.51 -3.06
C ASN A 74 3.49 22.53 -3.79
N LYS A 75 4.01 21.65 -4.65
CA LYS A 75 3.21 20.59 -5.29
C LYS A 75 3.47 19.23 -4.65
N TYR A 76 2.45 18.38 -4.65
CA TYR A 76 2.58 17.00 -4.19
C TYR A 76 3.02 16.10 -5.33
N TYR A 77 4.01 15.25 -5.05
CA TYR A 77 4.51 14.25 -5.99
C TYR A 77 4.34 12.86 -5.39
N ASP A 78 3.78 11.95 -6.17
CA ASP A 78 3.67 10.54 -5.79
C ASP A 78 5.06 9.93 -5.69
N THR A 79 5.34 9.28 -4.56
CA THR A 79 6.60 8.58 -4.31
C THR A 79 6.64 7.22 -5.00
N VAL A 80 5.46 6.64 -5.25
CA VAL A 80 5.31 5.35 -5.93
C VAL A 80 4.46 5.54 -7.17
N GLN A 81 4.96 5.05 -8.30
CA GLN A 81 4.26 5.10 -9.58
C GLN A 81 4.06 3.68 -10.11
N PHE A 82 2.85 3.38 -10.56
CA PHE A 82 2.56 2.15 -11.30
C PHE A 82 2.87 2.36 -12.77
N LEU A 83 3.57 1.39 -13.37
CA LEU A 83 3.93 1.42 -14.79
C LEU A 83 2.76 1.01 -15.68
N THR A 84 1.81 0.23 -15.14
CA THR A 84 0.66 -0.29 -15.87
C THR A 84 -0.65 0.01 -15.15
N PRO A 85 -1.75 0.24 -15.89
CA PRO A 85 -3.06 0.49 -15.29
C PRO A 85 -3.60 -0.75 -14.55
N GLU A 86 -3.25 -1.95 -14.99
CA GLU A 86 -3.69 -3.21 -14.36
C GLU A 86 -3.17 -3.31 -12.93
N ALA A 87 -1.87 -3.03 -12.71
CA ALA A 87 -1.26 -3.08 -11.37
C ALA A 87 -1.85 -1.99 -10.45
N LYS A 88 -2.20 -0.83 -11.02
CA LYS A 88 -2.89 0.23 -10.28
C LYS A 88 -4.29 -0.21 -9.86
N ASN A 89 -5.04 -0.86 -10.75
CA ASN A 89 -6.39 -1.37 -10.45
C ASN A 89 -6.34 -2.50 -9.41
N GLU A 90 -5.42 -3.45 -9.56
CA GLU A 90 -5.21 -4.54 -8.59
C GLU A 90 -4.95 -3.97 -7.19
N LEU A 91 -4.05 -2.99 -7.08
CA LEU A 91 -3.81 -2.30 -5.81
C LEU A 91 -5.10 -1.68 -5.26
N GLN A 92 -5.81 -0.93 -6.12
CA GLN A 92 -7.02 -0.21 -5.72
C GLN A 92 -8.05 -1.18 -5.11
N GLU A 93 -8.28 -2.31 -5.76
CA GLU A 93 -9.20 -3.36 -5.30
C GLU A 93 -8.74 -3.95 -3.98
N VAL A 94 -7.47 -4.36 -3.88
CA VAL A 94 -6.89 -4.98 -2.68
C VAL A 94 -6.95 -4.05 -1.46
N VAL A 95 -6.63 -2.76 -1.66
CA VAL A 95 -6.64 -1.76 -0.59
C VAL A 95 -8.06 -1.42 -0.14
N LEU A 96 -8.99 -1.24 -1.08
CA LEU A 96 -10.38 -0.92 -0.74
C LEU A 96 -11.08 -2.11 -0.08
N ALA A 97 -10.88 -3.33 -0.59
CA ALA A 97 -11.40 -4.54 0.03
C ALA A 97 -10.91 -4.72 1.47
N ALA A 98 -9.62 -4.46 1.73
CA ALA A 98 -9.08 -4.53 3.09
C ALA A 98 -9.56 -3.41 4.01
N TYR A 99 -9.97 -2.27 3.46
CA TYR A 99 -10.58 -1.19 4.22
C TYR A 99 -12.04 -1.50 4.59
N GLU A 100 -12.78 -2.16 3.71
CA GLU A 100 -14.18 -2.54 3.92
C GLU A 100 -14.34 -3.80 4.78
N ALA A 101 -13.32 -4.65 4.83
CA ALA A 101 -13.20 -5.76 5.79
C ALA A 101 -13.11 -5.26 7.25
#